data_AF-K2CW75-F1
#
_entry.id   AF-K2CW75-F1
#
_cell.length_a   1.000
_cell.length_b   1.000
_cell.length_c   1.000
_cell.angle_alpha   90.00
_cell.angle_beta   90.00
_cell.angle_gamma   90.00
#
_symmetry.space_group_name_H-M   'P 1'
#
loop_
_entity.id
_entity.type
_entity.pdbx_description
1 polymer ?
#
loop_
_entity_poly.entity_id
_entity_poly.type
_entity_poly.pdbx_seq_one_letter_code
_entity_poly.pdbx_strand_id
1 'polypeptide(L)'
;MNNLGLLTFLASPLKWCYLLTLGDAMKTTAIEKPHLPGTVTVKLAPSDRDRIASLAIMKKRTPHYLMKEAILEYVQREEARQNFLKAADTSFEHYKETGLHITLDEFGAWVDDVQKNPDAPIAACHT
;
A
#
# COMPACT_ATOMS: atom_id res chain seq x y z
N MET A 1 40.23 -8.59 29.42
CA MET A 1 40.28 -9.11 28.04
C MET A 1 39.18 -10.15 27.88
N ASN A 2 38.12 -10.01 27.11
CA ASN A 2 37.45 -8.92 26.40
C ASN A 2 36.25 -9.65 25.76
N ASN A 3 35.01 -9.25 26.05
CA ASN A 3 34.07 -8.85 24.99
C ASN A 3 32.70 -8.47 25.58
N LEU A 4 32.47 -7.16 25.64
CA LEU A 4 31.17 -6.52 25.62
C LEU A 4 30.86 -6.20 24.15
N GLY A 5 29.61 -6.37 23.73
CA GLY A 5 29.10 -5.97 22.41
C GLY A 5 27.71 -6.59 22.22
N LEU A 6 26.69 -6.11 22.93
CA LEU A 6 25.82 -5.00 22.55
C LEU A 6 25.12 -5.21 21.19
N LEU A 7 23.80 -5.37 21.30
CA LEU A 7 22.78 -5.32 20.27
C LEU A 7 23.03 -4.23 19.21
N THR A 8 22.72 -4.51 17.95
CA THR A 8 21.84 -3.66 17.11
C THR A 8 21.64 -4.30 15.73
N PHE A 9 20.44 -4.85 15.51
CA PHE A 9 19.87 -5.04 14.18
C PHE A 9 19.56 -3.65 13.62
N LEU A 10 20.36 -3.19 12.64
CA LEU A 10 20.03 -2.00 11.86
C LEU A 10 19.00 -2.38 10.79
N ALA A 11 17.72 -2.35 11.18
CA ALA A 11 16.64 -1.99 10.28
C ALA A 11 16.74 -0.47 10.08
N SER A 12 17.14 -0.01 8.89
CA SER A 12 17.16 1.42 8.57
C SER A 12 15.89 1.80 7.80
N PRO A 13 15.01 2.62 8.39
CA PRO A 13 13.78 3.12 7.80
C PRO A 13 13.96 4.57 7.34
N LEU A 14 13.79 4.85 6.06
CA LEU A 14 13.55 6.22 5.57
C LEU A 14 12.02 6.43 5.64
N LYS A 15 11.43 6.69 6.82
CA LYS A 15 11.28 8.02 7.44
C LYS A 15 11.11 9.10 6.37
N TRP A 16 9.94 9.14 5.74
CA TRP A 16 8.83 9.99 6.20
C TRP A 16 9.34 11.37 6.61
N CYS A 17 9.52 12.21 5.59
CA CYS A 17 9.74 13.65 5.68
C CYS A 17 8.45 14.39 6.13
N TYR A 18 7.70 13.82 7.08
CA TYR A 18 6.48 14.41 7.63
C TYR A 18 6.75 14.91 9.06
N LEU A 19 7.01 16.22 9.13
CA LEU A 19 6.44 17.20 10.06
C LEU A 19 6.55 17.00 11.60
N LEU A 20 7.19 18.01 12.22
CA LEU A 20 6.71 18.83 13.35
C LEU A 20 6.58 18.23 14.76
N THR A 21 7.46 18.74 15.63
CA THR A 21 7.22 19.35 16.95
C THR A 21 5.88 19.10 17.69
N LEU A 22 6.06 18.72 18.95
CA LEU A 22 5.18 18.90 20.11
C LEU A 22 3.78 18.26 20.06
N GLY A 23 3.69 17.12 20.75
CA GLY A 23 2.75 16.88 21.84
C GLY A 23 1.40 17.56 21.74
N ASP A 24 0.46 16.90 21.08
CA ASP A 24 -0.94 16.98 21.44
C ASP A 24 -1.52 15.57 21.54
N ALA A 25 -2.36 15.40 22.55
CA ALA A 25 -2.79 14.14 23.11
C ALA A 25 -3.42 13.18 22.08
N MET A 26 -2.82 11.99 21.90
CA MET A 26 -3.53 10.84 21.31
C MET A 26 -4.60 10.37 22.31
N LYS A 27 -5.75 11.03 22.26
CA LYS A 27 -6.99 10.55 22.86
C LYS A 27 -7.69 9.65 21.86
N THR A 28 -8.22 8.54 22.37
CA THR A 28 -9.26 7.67 21.80
C THR A 28 -8.79 6.36 21.20
N THR A 29 -8.74 5.39 22.12
CA THR A 29 -9.20 4.01 21.99
C THR A 29 -10.02 3.68 20.74
N ALA A 30 -9.48 2.83 19.88
CA ALA A 30 -10.25 1.77 19.25
C ALA A 30 -9.49 0.47 19.50
N ILE A 31 -9.99 -0.31 20.47
CA ILE A 31 -9.64 -1.72 20.59
C ILE A 31 -10.08 -2.33 19.26
N GLU A 32 -9.12 -2.72 18.43
CA GLU A 32 -9.40 -3.44 17.19
C GLU A 32 -10.15 -4.72 17.59
N LYS A 33 -11.43 -4.76 17.25
CA LYS A 33 -12.30 -5.89 17.55
C LYS A 33 -11.67 -7.11 16.86
N PRO A 34 -11.41 -8.24 17.55
CA PRO A 34 -10.88 -9.42 16.89
C PRO A 34 -11.83 -9.77 15.76
N HIS A 35 -11.33 -9.69 14.52
CA HIS A 35 -12.13 -9.94 13.33
C HIS A 35 -12.39 -11.44 13.25
N LEU A 36 -13.47 -11.88 13.90
CA LEU A 36 -13.93 -13.25 13.78
C LEU A 36 -14.29 -13.54 12.32
N PRO A 37 -13.98 -14.75 11.79
CA PRO A 37 -14.38 -15.11 10.44
C PRO A 37 -15.91 -15.15 10.36
N GLY A 38 -16.50 -14.13 9.75
CA GLY A 38 -17.93 -14.07 9.43
C GLY A 38 -18.21 -14.82 8.13
N THR A 39 -19.30 -15.59 8.09
CA THR A 39 -19.78 -16.18 6.83
C THR A 39 -20.59 -15.15 6.06
N VAL A 40 -20.25 -14.96 4.79
CA VAL A 40 -21.00 -14.09 3.86
C VAL A 40 -21.53 -14.95 2.72
N THR A 41 -22.82 -14.76 2.37
CA THR A 41 -23.44 -15.46 1.23
C THR A 41 -23.31 -14.61 -0.03
N VAL A 42 -22.70 -15.17 -1.07
CA VAL A 42 -22.58 -14.52 -2.39
C VAL A 42 -23.49 -15.23 -3.39
N LYS A 43 -24.35 -14.47 -4.06
CA LYS A 43 -25.24 -15.01 -5.11
C LYS A 43 -24.47 -15.07 -6.42
N LEU A 44 -24.43 -16.25 -7.03
CA LEU A 44 -23.79 -16.51 -8.32
C LEU A 44 -24.77 -17.22 -9.24
N ALA A 45 -24.72 -16.91 -10.54
CA ALA A 45 -25.47 -17.65 -11.53
C ALA A 45 -24.99 -19.12 -11.57
N PRO A 46 -25.86 -20.10 -11.88
CA PRO A 46 -25.47 -21.50 -11.97
C PRO A 46 -24.29 -21.74 -12.92
N SER A 47 -24.30 -21.08 -14.08
CA SER A 47 -23.21 -21.15 -15.07
C SER A 47 -21.85 -20.71 -14.51
N ASP A 48 -21.82 -19.67 -13.67
CA ASP A 48 -20.56 -19.21 -13.07
C ASP A 48 -20.08 -20.16 -11.98
N ARG A 49 -21.00 -20.77 -11.23
CA ARG A 49 -20.65 -21.81 -10.26
C ARG A 49 -19.99 -23.02 -10.94
N ASP A 50 -20.52 -23.44 -12.08
CA ASP A 50 -19.98 -24.57 -12.86
C ASP A 50 -18.60 -24.24 -13.45
N ARG A 51 -18.42 -23.01 -13.96
CA ARG A 51 -17.12 -22.51 -14.44
C ARG A 51 -16.08 -22.48 -13.32
N ILE A 52 -16.44 -21.96 -12.14
CA ILE A 52 -15.54 -21.91 -10.97
C ILE A 52 -15.22 -23.33 -10.51
N ALA A 53 -16.19 -24.23 -10.46
CA ALA A 53 -15.96 -25.63 -10.08
C ALA A 53 -14.99 -26.34 -11.02
N SER A 54 -15.17 -26.17 -12.33
CA SER A 54 -14.28 -26.72 -13.36
C SER A 54 -12.86 -26.17 -13.23
N LEU A 55 -12.74 -24.86 -13.01
CA LEU A 55 -11.44 -24.20 -12.79
C LEU A 55 -10.76 -24.68 -11.50
N ALA A 56 -11.53 -24.90 -10.43
CA ALA A 56 -11.03 -25.38 -9.15
C ALA A 56 -10.41 -26.78 -9.27
N ILE A 57 -11.06 -27.69 -10.03
CA ILE A 57 -10.53 -29.03 -10.33
C ILE A 57 -9.18 -28.92 -11.04
N MET A 58 -9.09 -28.10 -12.10
CA MET A 58 -7.85 -27.91 -12.86
C MET A 58 -6.73 -27.31 -11.98
N LYS A 59 -7.05 -26.34 -11.11
CA LYS A 59 -6.08 -25.71 -10.20
C LYS A 59 -5.80 -26.55 -8.93
N LYS A 60 -6.44 -27.71 -8.75
CA LYS A 60 -6.36 -28.56 -7.52
C LYS A 60 -6.69 -27.77 -6.24
N ARG A 61 -7.70 -26.91 -6.31
CA ARG A 61 -8.20 -26.10 -5.19
C ARG A 61 -9.70 -26.31 -5.00
N THR A 62 -10.26 -25.80 -3.91
CA THR A 62 -11.72 -25.82 -3.72
C THR A 62 -12.36 -24.62 -4.44
N PRO A 63 -13.61 -24.72 -4.92
CA PRO A 63 -14.33 -23.58 -5.49
C PRO A 63 -14.39 -22.38 -4.52
N HIS A 64 -14.57 -22.66 -3.23
CA HIS A 64 -14.59 -21.63 -2.19
C HIS A 64 -13.26 -20.88 -2.08
N TYR A 65 -12.12 -21.58 -2.18
CA TYR A 65 -10.80 -20.95 -2.18
C TYR A 65 -10.66 -19.97 -3.35
N LEU A 66 -11.05 -20.37 -4.57
CA LEU A 66 -10.98 -19.49 -5.74
C LEU A 66 -11.90 -18.28 -5.62
N MET A 67 -13.10 -18.44 -5.05
CA MET A 67 -14.01 -17.31 -4.81
C MET A 67 -13.39 -16.30 -3.84
N LYS A 68 -12.79 -16.79 -2.73
CA LYS A 68 -12.10 -15.93 -1.75
C LYS A 68 -10.90 -15.22 -2.38
N GLU A 69 -10.08 -15.97 -3.10
CA GLU A 69 -8.90 -15.44 -3.80
C GLU A 69 -9.31 -14.32 -4.78
N ALA A 70 -10.32 -14.56 -5.62
CA ALA A 70 -10.81 -13.56 -6.57
C ALA A 70 -11.35 -12.28 -5.91
N ILE A 71 -12.06 -12.41 -4.78
CA ILE A 71 -12.54 -11.25 -4.01
C ILE A 71 -11.36 -10.46 -3.45
N LEU A 72 -10.37 -11.14 -2.86
CA LEU A 72 -9.19 -10.48 -2.28
C LEU A 72 -8.36 -9.76 -3.34
N GLU A 73 -8.13 -10.39 -4.49
CA GLU A 73 -7.43 -9.76 -5.61
C GLU A 73 -8.15 -8.51 -6.12
N TYR A 74 -9.49 -8.55 -6.20
CA TYR A 74 -10.28 -7.39 -6.57
C TYR A 74 -10.15 -6.27 -5.54
N VAL A 75 -10.35 -6.58 -4.25
CA VAL A 75 -10.25 -5.59 -3.16
C VAL A 75 -8.87 -4.95 -3.15
N GLN A 76 -7.79 -5.74 -3.22
CA GLN A 76 -6.42 -5.23 -3.23
C GLN A 76 -6.18 -4.27 -4.40
N ARG A 77 -6.69 -4.60 -5.59
CA ARG A 77 -6.56 -3.74 -6.78
C ARG A 77 -7.34 -2.43 -6.62
N GLU A 78 -8.55 -2.50 -6.08
CA GLU A 78 -9.37 -1.31 -5.84
C GLU A 78 -8.75 -0.42 -4.76
N GLU A 79 -8.26 -1.00 -3.66
CA GLU A 79 -7.57 -0.25 -2.61
C GLU A 79 -6.31 0.44 -3.15
N ALA A 80 -5.50 -0.24 -3.96
CA ALA A 80 -4.35 0.36 -4.61
C ALA A 80 -4.75 1.55 -5.52
N ARG A 81 -5.83 1.40 -6.29
CA ARG A 81 -6.37 2.47 -7.14
C ARG A 81 -6.86 3.66 -6.31
N GLN A 82 -7.62 3.41 -5.25
CA GLN A 82 -8.14 4.48 -4.39
C GLN A 82 -7.01 5.21 -3.66
N ASN A 83 -5.99 4.48 -3.20
CA ASN A 83 -4.82 5.09 -2.58
C ASN A 83 -4.05 5.98 -3.55
N PHE A 84 -3.89 5.54 -4.81
CA PHE A 84 -3.26 6.36 -5.86
C PHE A 84 -4.05 7.65 -6.14
N LEU A 85 -5.37 7.56 -6.30
CA LEU A 85 -6.23 8.73 -6.50
C LEU A 85 -6.15 9.70 -5.33
N LYS A 86 -6.26 9.20 -4.10
CA LYS A 86 -6.14 10.01 -2.89
C LYS A 86 -4.78 10.69 -2.78
N ALA A 87 -3.69 10.01 -3.15
CA ALA A 87 -2.35 10.59 -3.16
C ALA A 87 -2.27 11.73 -4.19
N ALA A 88 -2.80 11.54 -5.40
CA ALA A 88 -2.83 12.58 -6.43
C ALA A 88 -3.63 13.81 -5.98
N ASP A 89 -4.83 13.61 -5.41
CA ASP A 89 -5.65 14.70 -4.88
C ASP A 89 -4.93 15.48 -3.76
N THR A 90 -4.28 14.74 -2.84
CA THR A 90 -3.51 15.34 -1.75
C THR A 90 -2.32 16.16 -2.27
N SER A 91 -1.58 15.61 -3.24
CA SER A 91 -0.46 16.32 -3.88
C SER A 91 -0.91 17.57 -4.63
N PHE A 92 -2.08 17.50 -5.28
CA PHE A 92 -2.63 18.64 -6.01
C PHE A 92 -3.08 19.78 -5.09
N GLU A 93 -3.77 19.46 -3.99
CA GLU A 93 -4.14 20.48 -3.00
C GLU A 93 -2.89 21.07 -2.33
N HIS A 94 -1.87 20.25 -2.02
CA HIS A 94 -0.60 20.76 -1.49
C HIS A 94 0.09 21.73 -2.44
N TYR A 95 0.13 21.42 -3.75
CA TYR A 95 0.67 22.33 -4.76
C TYR A 95 -0.12 23.63 -4.83
N LYS A 96 -1.46 23.58 -4.80
CA LYS A 96 -2.31 24.78 -4.81
C LYS A 96 -2.07 25.69 -3.60
N GLU A 97 -1.80 25.10 -2.43
CA GLU A 97 -1.55 25.84 -1.20
C GLU A 97 -0.13 26.42 -1.12
N THR A 98 0.88 25.67 -1.58
CA THR A 98 2.30 26.00 -1.33
C THR A 98 3.06 26.46 -2.57
N GLY A 99 2.59 26.13 -3.77
CA GLY A 99 3.31 26.30 -5.03
C GLY A 99 4.48 25.32 -5.23
N LEU A 100 4.75 24.44 -4.26
CA LEU A 100 5.89 23.52 -4.31
C LEU A 100 5.67 22.41 -5.35
N HIS A 101 6.63 22.25 -6.25
CA HIS A 101 6.63 21.27 -7.32
C HIS A 101 8.05 20.82 -7.67
N ILE A 102 8.16 19.80 -8.51
CA ILE A 102 9.38 19.50 -9.26
C ILE A 102 9.09 19.73 -10.74
N THR A 103 10.10 20.10 -11.50
CA THR A 103 9.99 20.27 -12.95
C THR A 103 9.93 18.92 -13.67
N LEU A 104 9.45 18.93 -14.92
CA LEU A 104 9.43 17.74 -15.76
C LEU A 104 10.85 17.19 -16.01
N ASP A 105 11.84 18.07 -16.14
CA ASP A 105 13.25 17.68 -16.37
C ASP A 105 13.84 16.97 -15.14
N GLU A 106 13.58 17.48 -13.94
CA GLU A 106 13.99 16.84 -12.68
C GLU A 106 13.32 15.48 -12.49
N PHE A 107 12.02 15.37 -12.83
CA PHE A 107 11.31 14.10 -12.80
C PHE A 107 11.89 13.10 -13.81
N GLY A 108 12.19 13.55 -15.03
CA GLY A 108 12.80 12.71 -16.07
C GLY A 108 14.17 12.18 -15.66
N ALA A 109 15.03 13.06 -15.11
CA ALA A 109 16.34 12.66 -14.59
C ALA A 109 16.21 11.60 -13.47
N TRP A 110 15.25 11.79 -12.56
CA TRP A 110 14.98 10.82 -11.50
C TRP A 110 14.49 9.48 -12.04
N VAL A 111 13.62 9.46 -13.06
CA VAL A 111 13.15 8.21 -13.70
C VAL A 111 14.32 7.42 -14.28
N ASP A 112 15.28 8.08 -14.93
CA ASP A 112 16.48 7.45 -15.49
C ASP A 112 17.40 6.88 -14.40
N ASP A 113 17.44 7.50 -13.22
CA ASP A 113 18.21 7.03 -12.08
C ASP A 113 17.55 5.82 -11.40
N VAL A 114 16.23 5.84 -11.21
CA VAL A 114 15.48 4.73 -10.59
C VAL A 114 15.58 3.45 -11.42
N GLN A 115 15.64 3.56 -12.75
CA GLN A 115 15.84 2.39 -13.62
C GLN A 115 17.17 1.68 -13.38
N LYS A 116 18.21 2.40 -12.95
CA LYS A 116 19.55 1.85 -12.66
C LYS A 116 19.69 1.48 -11.18
N ASN A 117 19.07 2.26 -10.31
CA ASN A 117 19.09 2.10 -8.86
C ASN A 117 17.67 2.34 -8.30
N PRO A 118 16.92 1.28 -7.98
CA PRO A 118 15.54 1.39 -7.48
C PRO A 118 15.38 2.27 -6.22
N ASP A 119 16.45 2.48 -5.45
CA ASP A 119 16.45 3.28 -4.22
C ASP A 119 16.92 4.74 -4.44
N ALA A 120 17.02 5.20 -5.70
CA ALA A 120 17.43 6.58 -6.00
C ALA A 120 16.44 7.62 -5.42
N PRO A 121 16.91 8.62 -4.65
CA PRO A 121 16.04 9.61 -4.04
C PRO A 121 15.51 10.59 -5.08
N ILE A 122 14.26 11.03 -4.91
CA ILE A 122 13.67 12.10 -5.72
C ILE A 122 14.14 13.48 -5.23
N ALA A 123 14.25 14.45 -6.15
CA ALA A 123 14.56 15.83 -5.81
C ALA A 123 13.52 16.45 -4.86
N ALA A 124 13.95 17.37 -4.01
CA ALA A 124 13.05 18.12 -3.14
C ALA A 124 12.21 19.11 -3.95
N CYS A 125 10.93 19.27 -3.60
CA CYS A 125 10.05 20.24 -4.25
C CYS A 125 10.52 21.69 -4.00
N HIS A 126 10.30 22.57 -4.97
CA HIS A 126 10.63 23.99 -4.96
C HIS A 126 9.53 24.83 -5.64
N THR A 127 9.60 26.15 -5.52
CA THR A 127 8.61 27.11 -6.06
C THR A 127 9.07 27.76 -7.36
#